data_AF-A0A3D2BH45-F1
#
_entry.id   AF-A0A3D2BH45-F1
#
_cell.length_a   1.000
_cell.length_b   1.000
_cell.length_c   1.000
_cell.angle_alpha   90.00
_cell.angle_beta   90.00
_cell.angle_gamma   90.00
#
_symmetry.space_group_name_H-M   'P 1'
#
loop_
_entity.id
_entity.type
_entity.pdbx_description
1 polymer ?
#
loop_
_entity_poly.entity_id
_entity_poly.type
_entity_poly.pdbx_seq_one_letter_code
_entity_poly.pdbx_strand_id
1 'polypeptide(L)'
;MEDKHNQLIEQACRFIEKNNGDVSLARIAEHIMVSPYHFHRLFKSIIGITPKSYANAYRQQLIKKALTENSRITDAIYQSGFNANSRFYENASAILGMTPTDWRTGGENIVIFFAIGICSLGNILVAQSEKGICAITLGDDADNLLVDLQKQFPHAELIGANKEFEKIVAQVIGFIEFPLQPLSLPLDIQGTIFQQKVWKALMEIPFGYTVTYQDIANKIGSPKAYRAVANACGANKLAVAIPCHRVVRQNGEISGYRWGIERKAKLLQNEQKLISK
;
A
#
# COMPACT_ATOMS: atom_id res chain seq x y z
N MET A 1 -9.35 -11.52 28.71
CA MET A 1 -10.34 -11.85 27.66
C MET A 1 -9.89 -11.39 26.28
N GLU A 2 -9.35 -10.17 26.15
CA GLU A 2 -8.88 -9.60 24.88
C GLU A 2 -7.78 -10.43 24.20
N ASP A 3 -6.88 -11.00 25.00
CA ASP A 3 -5.76 -11.84 24.52
C ASP A 3 -6.22 -13.16 23.89
N LYS A 4 -7.29 -13.76 24.44
CA LYS A 4 -7.89 -15.00 23.92
C LYS A 4 -8.62 -14.78 22.59
N HIS A 5 -9.24 -13.61 22.40
CA HIS A 5 -9.86 -13.25 21.12
C HIS A 5 -8.82 -12.95 20.03
N ASN A 6 -7.69 -12.33 20.38
CA ASN A 6 -6.60 -12.09 19.41
C ASN A 6 -5.99 -13.40 18.91
N GLN A 7 -5.73 -14.36 19.80
CA GLN A 7 -5.23 -15.69 19.44
C GLN A 7 -6.21 -16.44 18.51
N LEU A 8 -7.51 -16.35 18.76
CA LEU A 8 -8.54 -16.94 17.89
C LEU A 8 -8.55 -16.32 16.48
N ILE A 9 -8.40 -14.99 16.38
CA ILE A 9 -8.34 -14.31 15.08
C ILE A 9 -7.03 -14.62 14.35
N GLU A 10 -5.91 -14.74 15.05
CA GLU A 10 -4.63 -15.13 14.44
C GLU A 10 -4.70 -16.56 13.88
N GLN A 11 -5.31 -17.50 14.61
CA GLN A 11 -5.57 -18.86 14.11
C GLN A 11 -6.48 -18.84 12.88
N ALA A 12 -7.51 -17.99 12.86
CA ALA A 12 -8.38 -17.83 11.71
C ALA A 12 -7.63 -17.28 10.48
N CYS A 13 -6.78 -16.27 10.66
CA CYS A 13 -5.94 -15.73 9.58
C CYS A 13 -5.00 -16.80 9.02
N ARG A 14 -4.27 -17.52 9.88
CA ARG A 14 -3.38 -18.63 9.46
C ARG A 14 -4.15 -19.72 8.72
N PHE A 15 -5.38 -20.02 9.14
CA PHE A 15 -6.22 -21.00 8.47
C PHE A 15 -6.67 -20.51 7.08
N ILE A 16 -7.04 -19.23 6.93
CA ILE A 16 -7.35 -18.63 5.63
C ILE A 16 -6.12 -18.70 4.71
N GLU A 17 -4.94 -18.36 5.23
CA GLU A 17 -3.69 -18.35 4.48
C GLU A 17 -3.29 -19.76 4.03
N LYS A 18 -3.35 -20.74 4.93
CA LYS A 18 -3.06 -22.16 4.63
C LYS A 18 -3.98 -22.76 3.55
N ASN A 19 -5.19 -22.23 3.41
CA ASN A 19 -6.16 -22.66 2.40
C ASN A 19 -6.21 -21.70 1.20
N ASN A 20 -5.16 -20.91 0.96
CA ASN A 20 -5.05 -20.00 -0.16
C ASN A 20 -6.21 -19.00 -0.30
N GLY A 21 -6.88 -18.68 0.81
CA GLY A 21 -8.08 -17.82 0.83
C GLY A 21 -9.34 -18.41 0.18
N ASP A 22 -9.32 -19.68 -0.25
CA ASP A 22 -10.50 -20.39 -0.76
C ASP A 22 -11.18 -21.22 0.33
N VAL A 23 -11.71 -20.51 1.32
CA VAL A 23 -12.37 -21.13 2.47
C VAL A 23 -13.61 -20.34 2.86
N SER A 24 -14.70 -21.06 3.12
CA SER A 24 -15.98 -20.45 3.48
C SER A 24 -15.96 -19.92 4.92
N LEU A 25 -16.78 -18.89 5.20
CA LEU A 25 -16.93 -18.34 6.54
C LEU A 25 -17.30 -19.42 7.58
N ALA A 26 -18.17 -20.35 7.19
CA ALA A 26 -18.61 -21.44 8.06
C ALA A 26 -17.45 -22.36 8.43
N ARG A 27 -16.60 -22.72 7.46
CA ARG A 27 -15.46 -23.61 7.66
C ARG A 27 -14.35 -22.96 8.50
N ILE A 28 -14.14 -21.64 8.36
CA ILE A 28 -13.23 -20.91 9.24
C ILE A 28 -13.77 -20.91 10.67
N ALA A 29 -15.04 -20.58 10.84
CA ALA A 29 -15.67 -20.50 12.16
C ALA A 29 -15.69 -21.85 12.89
N GLU A 30 -15.91 -22.95 12.17
CA GLU A 30 -15.80 -24.31 12.66
C GLU A 30 -14.36 -24.63 13.13
N HIS A 31 -13.35 -24.27 12.33
CA HIS A 31 -11.94 -24.51 12.66
C HIS A 31 -11.51 -23.83 13.98
N ILE A 32 -12.05 -22.65 14.27
CA ILE A 32 -11.78 -21.92 15.52
C ILE A 32 -12.87 -22.10 16.58
N MET A 33 -13.76 -23.08 16.41
CA MET A 33 -14.81 -23.49 17.36
C MET A 33 -15.73 -22.35 17.84
N VAL A 34 -16.16 -21.49 16.93
CA VAL A 34 -17.13 -20.41 17.23
C VAL A 34 -18.25 -20.36 16.18
N SER A 35 -19.36 -19.71 16.50
CA SER A 35 -20.43 -19.53 15.51
C SER A 35 -20.00 -18.57 14.37
N PRO A 36 -20.44 -18.78 13.12
CA PRO A 36 -20.09 -17.91 11.99
C PRO A 36 -20.42 -16.44 12.21
N TYR A 37 -21.55 -16.17 12.87
CA TYR A 37 -21.98 -14.81 13.20
C TYR A 37 -21.09 -14.17 14.26
N HIS A 38 -20.72 -14.91 15.31
CA HIS A 38 -19.79 -14.43 16.33
C HIS A 38 -18.40 -14.16 15.74
N PHE A 39 -17.87 -15.11 14.97
CA PHE A 39 -16.60 -14.95 14.24
C PHE A 39 -16.61 -13.72 13.34
N HIS A 40 -17.64 -13.55 12.51
CA HIS A 40 -17.71 -12.43 11.59
C HIS A 40 -17.67 -11.07 12.31
N ARG A 41 -18.43 -10.91 13.40
CA ARG A 41 -18.41 -9.68 14.21
C ARG A 41 -17.07 -9.48 14.91
N LEU A 42 -16.52 -10.55 15.51
CA LEU A 42 -15.25 -10.51 16.22
C LEU A 42 -14.11 -10.14 15.27
N PHE A 43 -13.98 -10.84 14.15
CA PHE A 43 -13.00 -10.58 13.10
C PHE A 43 -13.13 -9.15 12.56
N LYS A 44 -14.34 -8.70 12.21
CA LYS A 44 -14.55 -7.31 11.75
C LYS A 44 -14.19 -6.27 12.82
N SER A 45 -14.41 -6.58 14.09
CA SER A 45 -14.09 -5.66 15.19
C SER A 45 -12.58 -5.52 15.45
N ILE A 46 -11.81 -6.60 15.27
CA ILE A 46 -10.36 -6.66 15.53
C ILE A 46 -9.55 -6.28 14.28
N ILE A 47 -9.89 -6.84 13.12
CA ILE A 47 -9.16 -6.66 11.86
C ILE A 47 -9.68 -5.43 11.08
N GLY A 48 -10.90 -4.96 11.36
CA GLY A 48 -11.50 -3.79 10.71
C GLY A 48 -12.13 -4.08 9.34
N ILE A 49 -11.93 -5.28 8.78
CA ILE A 49 -12.55 -5.75 7.54
C ILE A 49 -13.23 -7.10 7.74
N THR A 50 -14.09 -7.52 6.80
CA THR A 50 -14.77 -8.82 6.90
C THR A 50 -13.81 -9.97 6.60
N PRO A 51 -14.05 -11.19 7.13
CA PRO A 51 -13.27 -12.39 6.76
C PRO A 51 -13.23 -12.63 5.25
N LYS A 52 -14.34 -12.38 4.54
CA LYS A 52 -14.41 -12.51 3.07
C LYS A 52 -13.50 -11.51 2.37
N SER A 53 -13.48 -10.26 2.83
CA SER A 53 -12.58 -9.23 2.28
C SER A 53 -11.11 -9.58 2.50
N TYR A 54 -10.77 -10.11 3.68
CA TYR A 54 -9.42 -10.56 4.00
C TYR A 54 -8.99 -11.75 3.13
N ALA A 55 -9.84 -12.77 3.00
CA ALA A 55 -9.57 -13.93 2.14
C ALA A 55 -9.45 -13.56 0.65
N ASN A 56 -10.26 -12.60 0.18
CA ASN A 56 -10.15 -12.07 -1.19
C ASN A 56 -8.83 -11.32 -1.40
N ALA A 57 -8.41 -10.49 -0.45
CA ALA A 57 -7.15 -9.76 -0.54
C ALA A 57 -5.95 -10.70 -0.54
N TYR A 58 -5.98 -11.75 0.29
CA TYR A 58 -4.96 -12.78 0.30
C TYR A 58 -4.90 -13.56 -1.02
N ARG A 59 -6.06 -13.92 -1.60
CA ARG A 59 -6.13 -14.54 -2.94
C ARG A 59 -5.54 -13.65 -4.02
N GLN A 60 -5.84 -12.36 -4.01
CA GLN A 60 -5.24 -11.41 -4.96
C GLN A 60 -3.72 -11.38 -4.82
N GLN A 61 -3.19 -11.44 -3.60
CA GLN A 61 -1.75 -11.51 -3.36
C GLN A 61 -1.13 -12.82 -3.86
N LEU A 62 -1.80 -13.95 -3.66
CA LEU A 62 -1.35 -15.25 -4.18
C LEU A 62 -1.38 -15.30 -5.70
N ILE A 63 -2.43 -14.76 -6.34
CA ILE A 63 -2.51 -14.66 -7.80
C ILE A 63 -1.37 -13.78 -8.30
N LYS A 64 -1.14 -12.63 -7.67
CA LYS A 64 0.00 -11.77 -8.00
C LYS A 64 1.33 -12.52 -7.88
N LYS A 65 1.51 -13.32 -6.82
CA LYS A 65 2.72 -14.13 -6.59
C LYS A 65 2.88 -15.29 -7.58
N ALA A 66 1.81 -16.00 -7.89
CA ALA A 66 1.81 -17.11 -8.85
C ALA A 66 2.05 -16.61 -10.28
N LEU A 67 1.48 -15.46 -10.64
CA LEU A 67 1.75 -14.77 -11.89
C LEU A 67 3.19 -14.26 -11.99
N THR A 68 3.85 -14.01 -10.85
CA THR A 68 5.27 -13.62 -10.84
C THR A 68 6.25 -14.78 -10.92
N GLU A 69 5.80 -16.01 -10.63
CA GLU A 69 6.68 -17.19 -10.48
C GLU A 69 6.57 -18.21 -11.64
N ASN A 70 5.52 -18.22 -12.47
CA ASN A 70 5.37 -19.23 -13.55
C ASN A 70 4.93 -18.65 -14.91
N SER A 71 5.73 -18.90 -15.94
CA SER A 71 5.63 -18.36 -17.31
C SER A 71 4.62 -19.07 -18.24
N ARG A 72 3.65 -19.85 -17.73
CA ARG A 72 2.63 -20.50 -18.58
C ARG A 72 1.26 -20.49 -17.91
N ILE A 73 0.44 -19.53 -18.35
CA ILE A 73 -0.91 -19.22 -17.84
C ILE A 73 -1.94 -20.32 -18.12
N THR A 74 -1.64 -21.33 -18.95
CA THR A 74 -2.60 -22.38 -19.30
C THR A 74 -2.79 -23.44 -18.22
N ASP A 75 -1.77 -23.74 -17.40
CA ASP A 75 -1.82 -24.88 -16.48
C ASP A 75 -2.37 -24.51 -15.09
N ALA A 76 -2.14 -23.27 -14.64
CA ALA A 76 -2.61 -22.79 -13.33
C ALA A 76 -4.13 -22.52 -13.28
N ILE A 77 -4.72 -22.16 -14.42
CA ILE A 77 -6.17 -21.92 -14.54
C ILE A 77 -6.94 -23.26 -14.54
N TYR A 78 -6.36 -24.33 -15.10
CA TYR A 78 -6.98 -25.66 -15.12
C TYR A 78 -6.87 -26.39 -13.77
N GLN A 79 -5.79 -26.14 -13.00
CA GLN A 79 -5.58 -26.75 -11.68
C GLN A 79 -6.33 -26.07 -10.53
N SER A 80 -6.86 -24.86 -10.70
CA SER A 80 -7.52 -24.08 -9.64
C SER A 80 -9.06 -24.16 -9.64
N GLY A 81 -9.67 -25.03 -10.45
CA GLY A 81 -11.10 -25.37 -10.35
C GLY A 81 -12.08 -24.31 -10.84
N PHE A 82 -11.64 -23.32 -11.62
CA PHE A 82 -12.51 -22.27 -12.17
C PHE A 82 -13.19 -22.74 -13.47
N ASN A 83 -14.37 -23.37 -13.35
CA ASN A 83 -15.31 -23.42 -14.47
C ASN A 83 -15.87 -22.01 -14.71
N ALA A 84 -15.68 -21.52 -15.93
CA ALA A 84 -16.00 -20.18 -16.38
C ALA A 84 -17.47 -19.79 -16.13
N ASN A 85 -17.70 -18.52 -15.77
CA ASN A 85 -18.83 -17.75 -16.32
C ASN A 85 -18.65 -16.24 -16.08
N SER A 86 -18.45 -15.53 -17.20
CA SER A 86 -18.79 -14.15 -17.58
C SER A 86 -18.78 -12.97 -16.56
N ARG A 87 -19.10 -13.15 -15.28
CA ARG A 87 -19.16 -12.07 -14.27
C ARG A 87 -17.79 -11.66 -13.69
N PHE A 88 -16.74 -12.45 -13.93
CA PHE A 88 -15.37 -12.11 -13.56
C PHE A 88 -14.82 -10.98 -14.46
N TYR A 89 -15.20 -10.97 -15.73
CA TYR A 89 -14.72 -9.98 -16.71
C TYR A 89 -15.32 -8.58 -16.50
N GLU A 90 -16.53 -8.48 -15.94
CA GLU A 90 -17.16 -7.19 -15.66
C GLU A 90 -16.61 -6.48 -14.40
N ASN A 91 -16.08 -7.23 -13.42
CA ASN A 91 -15.59 -6.68 -12.15
C ASN A 91 -14.05 -6.58 -12.06
N ALA A 92 -13.30 -7.20 -12.97
CA ALA A 92 -11.84 -7.14 -12.97
C ALA A 92 -11.31 -5.71 -13.19
N SER A 93 -11.95 -4.91 -14.05
CA SER A 93 -11.52 -3.54 -14.37
C SER A 93 -11.61 -2.58 -13.20
N ALA A 94 -12.66 -2.71 -12.37
CA ALA A 94 -12.90 -1.87 -11.20
C ALA A 94 -12.05 -2.28 -9.98
N ILE A 95 -11.51 -3.50 -9.98
CA ILE A 95 -10.76 -4.08 -8.86
C ILE A 95 -9.23 -4.01 -9.11
N LEU A 96 -8.79 -3.97 -10.37
CA LEU A 96 -7.37 -4.02 -10.77
C LEU A 96 -6.84 -2.71 -11.38
N GLY A 97 -7.71 -1.75 -11.72
CA GLY A 97 -7.28 -0.47 -12.30
C GLY A 97 -6.72 -0.56 -13.74
N MET A 98 -7.02 -1.63 -14.47
CA MET A 98 -6.64 -1.90 -15.87
C MET A 98 -7.74 -2.71 -16.58
N THR A 99 -7.84 -2.65 -17.91
CA THR A 99 -8.88 -3.36 -18.66
C THR A 99 -8.46 -4.82 -18.99
N PRO A 100 -9.40 -5.76 -19.20
CA PRO A 100 -9.10 -7.16 -19.48
C PRO A 100 -8.33 -7.39 -20.80
N THR A 101 -8.33 -6.40 -21.69
CA THR A 101 -7.55 -6.42 -22.94
C THR A 101 -6.06 -6.22 -22.67
N ASP A 102 -5.72 -5.33 -21.73
CA ASP A 102 -4.34 -5.05 -21.28
C ASP A 102 -3.71 -6.27 -20.57
N TRP A 103 -4.56 -7.14 -20.02
CA TRP A 103 -4.13 -8.39 -19.38
C TRP A 103 -3.90 -9.52 -20.39
N ARG A 104 -4.58 -9.49 -21.55
CA ARG A 104 -4.54 -10.55 -22.58
C ARG A 104 -3.20 -10.60 -23.32
N THR A 105 -2.41 -9.53 -23.25
CA THR A 105 -1.04 -9.42 -23.77
C THR A 105 0.03 -9.66 -22.69
N GLY A 106 -0.34 -10.16 -21.50
CA GLY A 106 0.62 -10.60 -20.48
C GLY A 106 1.36 -9.48 -19.76
N GLY A 107 0.93 -8.22 -19.85
CA GLY A 107 1.72 -7.11 -19.30
C GLY A 107 3.09 -6.98 -19.98
N GLU A 108 3.19 -7.37 -21.26
CA GLU A 108 4.26 -6.88 -22.12
C GLU A 108 4.27 -5.34 -22.03
N ASN A 109 5.39 -4.81 -21.53
CA ASN A 109 5.79 -3.39 -21.55
C ASN A 109 5.19 -2.43 -20.51
N ILE A 110 5.10 -2.81 -19.22
CA ILE A 110 5.08 -1.76 -18.18
C ILE A 110 6.50 -1.19 -18.06
N VAL A 111 6.69 -0.04 -18.70
CA VAL A 111 7.92 0.75 -18.59
C VAL A 111 7.83 1.61 -17.33
N ILE A 112 8.84 1.49 -16.46
CA ILE A 112 9.03 2.37 -15.32
C ILE A 112 10.30 3.19 -15.54
N PHE A 113 10.13 4.50 -15.73
CA PHE A 113 11.26 5.41 -15.67
C PHE A 113 11.66 5.59 -14.21
N PHE A 114 12.95 5.47 -13.92
CA PHE A 114 13.46 5.71 -12.57
C PHE A 114 14.76 6.49 -12.57
N ALA A 115 14.99 7.18 -11.46
CA ALA A 115 16.21 7.91 -11.20
C ALA A 115 16.51 7.85 -9.71
N ILE A 116 17.81 7.85 -9.39
CA ILE A 116 18.29 8.02 -8.03
C ILE A 116 18.98 9.38 -7.97
N GLY A 117 18.63 10.17 -6.96
CA GLY A 117 19.24 11.45 -6.65
C GLY A 117 19.54 11.56 -5.16
N ILE A 118 19.94 12.77 -4.75
CA ILE A 118 20.23 13.10 -3.35
C ILE A 118 19.34 14.27 -2.95
N CYS A 119 18.79 14.21 -1.75
CA CYS A 119 18.06 15.29 -1.10
C CYS A 119 18.53 15.44 0.36
N SER A 120 18.00 16.42 1.09
CA SER A 120 18.33 16.66 2.49
C SER A 120 17.97 15.50 3.42
N LEU A 121 17.20 14.51 2.95
CA LEU A 121 16.85 13.29 3.67
C LEU A 121 17.69 12.08 3.26
N GLY A 122 18.74 12.25 2.45
CA GLY A 122 19.61 11.18 1.94
C GLY A 122 19.32 10.84 0.48
N ASN A 123 19.57 9.58 0.10
CA ASN A 123 19.27 9.09 -1.24
C ASN A 123 17.76 9.07 -1.46
N ILE A 124 17.34 9.46 -2.65
CA ILE A 124 15.96 9.44 -3.09
C ILE A 124 15.87 8.69 -4.41
N LEU A 125 14.93 7.76 -4.49
CA LEU A 125 14.52 7.14 -5.75
C LEU A 125 13.14 7.67 -6.13
N VAL A 126 13.01 8.11 -7.38
CA VAL A 126 11.74 8.50 -7.99
C VAL A 126 11.48 7.57 -9.16
N ALA A 127 10.27 7.02 -9.23
CA ALA A 127 9.85 6.15 -10.32
C ALA A 127 8.47 6.55 -10.85
N GLN A 128 8.31 6.49 -12.17
CA GLN A 128 7.12 6.90 -12.91
C GLN A 128 6.66 5.80 -13.86
N SER A 129 5.37 5.48 -13.78
CA SER A 129 4.65 4.68 -14.78
C SER A 129 3.98 5.60 -15.82
N GLU A 130 3.34 5.03 -16.82
CA GLU A 130 2.50 5.75 -17.78
C GLU A 130 1.41 6.63 -17.12
N LYS A 131 0.97 6.26 -15.91
CA LYS A 131 -0.11 6.97 -15.17
C LYS A 131 0.41 8.12 -14.31
N GLY A 132 1.71 8.14 -13.98
CA GLY A 132 2.31 9.13 -13.10
C GLY A 132 3.36 8.56 -12.14
N ILE A 133 3.73 9.34 -11.14
CA ILE A 133 4.72 8.95 -10.13
C ILE A 133 4.16 7.80 -9.31
N CYS A 134 4.80 6.63 -9.38
CA CYS A 134 4.37 5.40 -8.73
C CYS A 134 5.24 5.03 -7.51
N ALA A 135 6.41 5.66 -7.37
CA ALA A 135 7.25 5.55 -6.17
C ALA A 135 8.11 6.80 -5.94
N ILE A 136 8.19 7.22 -4.67
CA ILE A 136 9.14 8.16 -4.12
C ILE A 136 9.65 7.53 -2.83
N THR A 137 10.88 7.04 -2.81
CA THR A 137 11.44 6.31 -1.67
C THR A 137 12.76 6.92 -1.22
N LEU A 138 12.99 6.93 0.09
CA LEU A 138 14.15 7.53 0.73
C LEU A 138 15.01 6.47 1.42
N GLY A 139 16.33 6.62 1.40
CA GLY A 139 17.24 5.67 2.04
C GLY A 139 18.66 6.20 2.16
N ASP A 140 19.50 5.43 2.84
CA ASP A 140 20.93 5.74 3.00
C ASP A 140 21.79 5.05 1.94
N ASP A 141 21.24 4.05 1.25
CA ASP A 141 21.93 3.23 0.26
C ASP A 141 21.11 3.20 -1.04
N ALA A 142 21.73 3.61 -2.15
CA ALA A 142 21.08 3.72 -3.45
C ALA A 142 20.74 2.36 -4.06
N ASP A 143 21.61 1.36 -3.89
CA ASP A 143 21.42 0.02 -4.46
C ASP A 143 20.23 -0.68 -3.79
N ASN A 144 20.07 -0.52 -2.48
CA ASN A 144 18.91 -1.04 -1.75
C ASN A 144 17.59 -0.42 -2.24
N LEU A 145 17.58 0.88 -2.57
CA LEU A 145 16.39 1.52 -3.15
C LEU A 145 16.03 0.92 -4.51
N LEU A 146 17.04 0.67 -5.36
CA LEU A 146 16.82 0.04 -6.66
C LEU A 146 16.32 -1.40 -6.54
N VAL A 147 16.93 -2.19 -5.64
CA VAL A 147 16.49 -3.56 -5.34
C VAL A 147 15.04 -3.59 -4.86
N ASP A 148 14.64 -2.64 -4.00
CA ASP A 148 13.27 -2.56 -3.53
C ASP A 148 12.29 -2.13 -4.64
N LEU A 149 12.71 -1.25 -5.56
CA LEU A 149 11.93 -0.92 -6.76
C LEU A 149 11.73 -2.16 -7.64
N GLN A 150 12.78 -2.94 -7.89
CA GLN A 150 12.71 -4.20 -8.65
C GLN A 150 11.77 -5.21 -7.99
N LYS A 151 11.84 -5.39 -6.67
CA LYS A 151 10.90 -6.26 -5.94
C LYS A 151 9.46 -5.77 -6.04
N GLN A 152 9.25 -4.45 -6.10
CA GLN A 152 7.93 -3.87 -6.23
C GLN A 152 7.34 -4.08 -7.64
N PHE A 153 8.18 -4.04 -8.67
CA PHE A 153 7.82 -4.17 -10.08
C PHE A 153 8.67 -5.25 -10.78
N PRO A 154 8.51 -6.54 -10.40
CA PRO A 154 9.41 -7.63 -10.81
C PRO A 154 9.41 -7.96 -12.32
N HIS A 155 8.41 -7.48 -13.07
CA HIS A 155 8.28 -7.68 -14.51
C HIS A 155 8.29 -6.37 -15.30
N ALA A 156 8.52 -5.23 -14.64
CA ALA A 156 8.62 -3.96 -15.35
C ALA A 156 9.97 -3.84 -16.04
N GLU A 157 9.98 -3.23 -17.21
CA GLU A 157 11.21 -2.72 -17.80
C GLU A 157 11.61 -1.45 -17.06
N LEU A 158 12.70 -1.51 -16.31
CA LEU A 158 13.23 -0.35 -15.58
C LEU A 158 14.18 0.44 -16.49
N ILE A 159 13.74 1.62 -16.90
CA ILE A 159 14.51 2.51 -17.76
C ILE A 159 15.10 3.64 -16.93
N GLY A 160 16.41 3.86 -17.05
CA GLY A 160 17.08 4.99 -16.42
C GLY A 160 16.56 6.34 -16.92
N ALA A 161 16.82 7.39 -16.15
CA ALA A 161 16.35 8.73 -16.47
C ALA A 161 16.80 9.22 -17.86
N ASN A 162 15.87 9.85 -18.57
CA ASN A 162 16.17 10.72 -19.70
C ASN A 162 16.06 12.21 -19.26
N LYS A 163 16.46 13.15 -20.11
CA LYS A 163 16.45 14.59 -19.80
C LYS A 163 15.08 15.13 -19.37
N GLU A 164 13.99 14.53 -19.86
CA GLU A 164 12.63 14.95 -19.49
C GLU A 164 12.28 14.44 -18.09
N PHE A 165 12.61 13.18 -17.80
CA PHE A 165 12.41 12.58 -16.50
C PHE A 165 13.30 13.23 -15.42
N GLU A 166 14.52 13.65 -15.74
CA GLU A 166 15.38 14.40 -14.82
C GLU A 166 14.71 15.70 -14.33
N LYS A 167 13.92 16.39 -15.18
CA LYS A 167 13.16 17.58 -14.77
C LYS A 167 12.07 17.22 -13.76
N ILE A 168 11.43 16.07 -13.93
CA ILE A 168 10.41 15.55 -13.02
C ILE A 168 11.06 15.20 -11.67
N VAL A 169 12.22 14.52 -11.69
CA VAL A 169 12.99 14.19 -10.49
C VAL A 169 13.40 15.47 -9.75
N ALA A 170 13.87 16.48 -10.47
CA ALA A 170 14.21 17.78 -9.87
C ALA A 170 13.00 18.47 -9.21
N GLN A 171 11.81 18.39 -9.82
CA GLN A 171 10.58 18.89 -9.19
C GLN A 171 10.23 18.11 -7.91
N VAL A 172 10.36 16.79 -7.92
CA VAL A 172 10.12 15.96 -6.73
C VAL A 172 11.10 16.28 -5.61
N ILE A 173 12.39 16.44 -5.93
CA ILE A 173 13.42 16.85 -4.96
C ILE A 173 13.09 18.24 -4.40
N GLY A 174 12.81 19.22 -5.27
CA GLY A 174 12.43 20.56 -4.86
C GLY A 174 11.20 20.58 -3.94
N PHE A 175 10.20 19.74 -4.24
CA PHE A 175 9.03 19.55 -3.39
C PHE A 175 9.39 18.93 -2.02
N ILE A 176 10.32 17.97 -1.95
CA ILE A 176 10.76 17.39 -0.67
C ILE A 176 11.49 18.41 0.19
N GLU A 177 12.29 19.28 -0.41
CA GLU A 177 12.97 20.37 0.31
C GLU A 177 11.97 21.44 0.80
N PHE A 178 10.94 21.73 0.00
CA PHE A 178 9.95 22.77 0.28
C PHE A 178 8.49 22.32 0.02
N PRO A 179 7.90 21.47 0.88
CA PRO A 179 6.58 20.88 0.62
C PRO A 179 5.42 21.81 1.02
N LEU A 180 5.51 23.10 0.67
CA LEU A 180 4.54 24.14 1.02
C LEU A 180 3.19 23.95 0.32
N GLN A 181 3.21 23.39 -0.89
CA GLN A 181 2.02 23.07 -1.68
C GLN A 181 2.05 21.58 -2.06
N PRO A 182 0.88 20.95 -2.31
CA PRO A 182 0.84 19.59 -2.83
C PRO A 182 1.67 19.44 -4.11
N LEU A 183 2.28 18.27 -4.29
CA LEU A 183 3.06 17.98 -5.48
C LEU A 183 2.17 18.08 -6.73
N SER A 184 2.51 18.99 -7.64
CA SER A 184 1.77 19.24 -8.88
C SER A 184 2.16 18.26 -10.00
N LEU A 185 2.24 16.97 -9.68
CA LEU A 185 2.51 15.88 -10.63
C LEU A 185 1.46 14.77 -10.47
N PRO A 186 1.06 14.10 -11.56
CA PRO A 186 0.14 12.96 -11.47
C PRO A 186 0.76 11.85 -10.62
N LEU A 187 -0.02 11.30 -9.69
CA LEU A 187 0.38 10.20 -8.82
C LEU A 187 -0.33 8.91 -9.23
N ASP A 188 0.44 7.85 -9.45
CA ASP A 188 -0.07 6.50 -9.66
C ASP A 188 -0.16 5.78 -8.29
N ILE A 189 -1.26 6.03 -7.57
CA ILE A 189 -1.47 5.52 -6.22
C ILE A 189 -1.97 4.08 -6.26
N GLN A 190 -1.04 3.13 -6.07
CA GLN A 190 -1.33 1.69 -6.09
C GLN A 190 -1.47 1.11 -4.69
N GLY A 191 -2.67 0.66 -4.32
CA GLY A 191 -2.93 0.00 -3.04
C GLY A 191 -4.35 -0.55 -2.94
N THR A 192 -4.63 -1.27 -1.85
CA THR A 192 -5.99 -1.75 -1.54
C THR A 192 -6.96 -0.57 -1.34
N ILE A 193 -8.27 -0.83 -1.47
CA ILE A 193 -9.31 0.19 -1.23
C ILE A 193 -9.15 0.84 0.15
N PHE A 194 -8.78 0.07 1.18
CA PHE A 194 -8.54 0.62 2.52
C PHE A 194 -7.31 1.54 2.55
N GLN A 195 -6.20 1.12 1.94
CA GLN A 195 -4.99 1.95 1.84
C GLN A 195 -5.25 3.25 1.08
N GLN A 196 -5.93 3.18 -0.07
CA GLN A 196 -6.29 4.36 -0.85
C GLN A 196 -7.15 5.35 -0.05
N LYS A 197 -8.13 4.85 0.73
CA LYS A 197 -8.93 5.69 1.64
C LYS A 197 -8.07 6.38 2.69
N VAL A 198 -7.15 5.63 3.33
CA VAL A 198 -6.21 6.19 4.30
C VAL A 198 -5.35 7.27 3.63
N TRP A 199 -4.67 6.95 2.53
CA TRP A 199 -3.77 7.86 1.84
C TRP A 199 -4.46 9.13 1.34
N LYS A 200 -5.71 9.02 0.87
CA LYS A 200 -6.53 10.18 0.54
C LYS A 200 -6.76 11.08 1.77
N ALA A 201 -7.11 10.49 2.92
CA ALA A 201 -7.25 11.24 4.16
C ALA A 201 -5.92 11.86 4.64
N LEU A 202 -4.77 11.21 4.37
CA LEU A 202 -3.45 11.76 4.67
C LEU A 202 -3.14 13.01 3.83
N MET A 203 -3.47 12.98 2.53
CA MET A 203 -3.23 14.13 1.63
C MET A 203 -4.04 15.37 2.02
N GLU A 204 -5.09 15.22 2.82
CA GLU A 204 -5.88 16.33 3.37
C GLU A 204 -5.28 16.93 4.66
N ILE A 205 -4.19 16.37 5.20
CA ILE A 205 -3.51 16.93 6.38
C ILE A 205 -2.68 18.15 5.93
N PRO A 206 -2.97 19.37 6.43
CA PRO A 206 -2.23 20.56 6.02
C PRO A 206 -0.75 20.50 6.41
N PHE A 207 0.07 21.27 5.69
CA PHE A 207 1.49 21.44 6.01
C PHE A 207 1.70 21.95 7.44
N GLY A 208 2.62 21.31 8.17
CA GLY A 208 2.98 21.63 9.55
C GLY A 208 1.91 21.31 10.61
N TYR A 209 0.85 20.59 10.23
CA TYR A 209 -0.08 20.01 11.19
C TYR A 209 0.15 18.51 11.31
N THR A 210 -0.03 18.00 12.52
CA THR A 210 0.00 16.55 12.79
C THR A 210 -1.34 16.07 13.30
N VAL A 211 -1.67 14.82 12.98
CA VAL A 211 -2.87 14.13 13.48
C VAL A 211 -2.49 12.77 14.04
N THR A 212 -3.35 12.15 14.82
CA THR A 212 -3.11 10.82 15.35
C THR A 212 -3.61 9.73 14.40
N TYR A 213 -3.12 8.49 14.57
CA TYR A 213 -3.70 7.33 13.88
C TYR A 213 -5.20 7.17 14.14
N GLN A 214 -5.66 7.56 15.34
CA GLN A 214 -7.07 7.53 15.72
C GLN A 214 -7.90 8.56 14.95
N ASP A 215 -7.35 9.77 14.74
CA ASP A 215 -8.04 10.82 13.97
C ASP A 215 -8.28 10.38 12.53
N ILE A 216 -7.28 9.76 11.89
CA ILE A 216 -7.44 9.19 10.55
C ILE A 216 -8.46 8.05 10.54
N ALA A 217 -8.42 7.14 11.53
CA ALA A 217 -9.38 6.06 11.66
C ALA A 217 -10.83 6.57 11.79
N ASN A 218 -11.04 7.63 12.56
CA ASN A 218 -12.32 8.32 12.68
C ASN A 218 -12.73 8.96 11.35
N LYS A 219 -11.81 9.70 10.70
CA LYS A 219 -12.06 10.41 9.44
C LYS A 219 -12.48 9.49 8.30
N ILE A 220 -11.92 8.27 8.21
CA ILE A 220 -12.30 7.28 7.19
C ILE A 220 -13.52 6.43 7.56
N GLY A 221 -14.21 6.76 8.67
CA GLY A 221 -15.41 6.04 9.12
C GLY A 221 -15.12 4.65 9.73
N SER A 222 -13.88 4.40 10.17
CA SER A 222 -13.44 3.14 10.78
C SER A 222 -12.77 3.35 12.15
N PRO A 223 -13.47 3.86 13.19
CA PRO A 223 -12.83 4.26 14.46
C PRO A 223 -11.99 3.19 15.15
N LYS A 224 -12.31 1.90 14.97
CA LYS A 224 -11.57 0.78 15.58
C LYS A 224 -10.30 0.38 14.80
N ALA A 225 -10.06 0.99 13.63
CA ALA A 225 -9.04 0.55 12.68
C ALA A 225 -7.68 1.27 12.82
N TYR A 226 -7.35 1.88 13.97
CA TYR A 226 -6.13 2.67 14.15
C TYR A 226 -4.83 1.88 13.83
N ARG A 227 -4.78 0.58 14.16
CA ARG A 227 -3.64 -0.30 13.79
C ARG A 227 -3.56 -0.54 12.29
N ALA A 228 -4.71 -0.77 11.63
CA ALA A 228 -4.76 -0.94 10.19
C ALA A 228 -4.36 0.35 9.45
N VAL A 229 -4.72 1.52 9.99
CA VAL A 229 -4.24 2.83 9.50
C VAL A 229 -2.71 2.91 9.62
N ALA A 230 -2.13 2.52 10.76
CA ALA A 230 -0.68 2.52 10.93
C ALA A 230 0.03 1.62 9.88
N ASN A 231 -0.53 0.43 9.61
CA ASN A 231 -0.04 -0.45 8.56
C ASN A 231 -0.16 0.18 7.16
N ALA A 232 -1.27 0.86 6.87
CA ALA A 232 -1.46 1.58 5.62
C ALA A 232 -0.45 2.74 5.47
N CYS A 233 -0.13 3.47 6.54
CA CYS A 233 0.94 4.47 6.55
C CYS A 233 2.32 3.86 6.23
N GLY A 234 2.62 2.67 6.78
CA GLY A 234 3.87 1.94 6.49
C GLY A 234 3.96 1.36 5.08
N ALA A 235 2.81 1.12 4.44
CA ALA A 235 2.72 0.65 3.06
C ALA A 235 2.80 1.79 2.02
N ASN A 236 2.89 3.05 2.46
CA ASN A 236 3.03 4.20 1.56
C ASN A 236 4.31 4.09 0.72
N LYS A 237 4.20 4.29 -0.60
CA LYS A 237 5.32 4.25 -1.56
C LYS A 237 5.70 5.62 -2.09
N LEU A 238 4.96 6.67 -1.71
CA LEU A 238 5.12 8.04 -2.21
C LEU A 238 5.49 8.92 -1.01
N ALA A 239 6.77 8.88 -0.60
CA ALA A 239 7.28 9.68 0.51
C ALA A 239 6.98 11.16 0.29
N VAL A 240 6.55 11.82 1.38
CA VAL A 240 6.19 13.26 1.44
C VAL A 240 4.96 13.64 0.59
N ALA A 241 4.84 13.14 -0.64
CA ALA A 241 3.67 13.37 -1.51
C ALA A 241 2.39 12.80 -0.90
N ILE A 242 2.46 11.59 -0.32
CA ILE A 242 1.48 11.14 0.66
C ILE A 242 2.11 11.39 2.05
N PRO A 243 1.63 12.38 2.83
CA PRO A 243 2.35 12.89 3.99
C PRO A 243 2.14 12.03 5.25
N CYS A 244 2.50 10.75 5.18
CA CYS A 244 2.35 9.82 6.32
C CYS A 244 3.27 10.15 7.51
N HIS A 245 4.28 11.01 7.33
CA HIS A 245 5.10 11.57 8.43
C HIS A 245 4.30 12.47 9.37
N ARG A 246 3.18 13.06 8.91
CA ARG A 246 2.29 13.91 9.72
C ARG A 246 1.38 13.11 10.66
N VAL A 247 1.42 11.79 10.62
CA VAL A 247 0.63 10.94 11.53
C VAL A 247 1.48 10.48 12.71
N VAL A 248 1.05 10.79 13.93
CA VAL A 248 1.78 10.48 15.18
C VAL A 248 0.96 9.59 16.11
N ARG A 249 1.58 9.14 17.22
CA ARG A 249 0.86 8.44 18.28
C ARG A 249 -0.10 9.38 19.02
N GLN A 250 -1.02 8.80 19.78
CA GLN A 250 -2.00 9.58 20.56
C GLN A 250 -1.36 10.51 21.59
N ASN A 251 -0.20 10.15 22.13
CA ASN A 251 0.60 10.97 23.05
C ASN A 251 1.51 11.99 22.32
N GLY A 252 1.39 12.13 20.99
CA GLY A 252 2.24 13.02 20.18
C GLY A 252 3.61 12.45 19.84
N GLU A 253 3.99 11.28 20.35
CA GLU A 253 5.29 10.69 20.06
C GLU A 253 5.44 10.30 18.59
N ILE A 254 6.63 10.57 18.06
CA ILE A 254 7.05 10.09 16.75
C ILE A 254 7.35 8.61 16.88
N SER A 255 6.61 7.80 16.15
CA SER A 255 6.91 6.38 15.98
C SER A 255 6.55 5.94 14.59
N GLY A 256 7.24 4.91 14.11
CA GLY A 256 6.96 4.25 12.84
C GLY A 256 7.10 5.20 11.65
N TYR A 257 8.05 4.90 10.77
CA TYR A 257 8.11 5.53 9.47
C TYR A 257 8.79 4.56 8.52
N ARG A 258 8.22 4.38 7.33
CA ARG A 258 8.75 3.44 6.33
C ARG A 258 10.24 3.71 6.05
N TRP A 259 10.64 4.97 6.06
CA TRP A 259 11.99 5.41 5.73
C TRP A 259 12.83 5.84 6.96
N GLY A 260 12.39 5.47 8.17
CA GLY A 260 13.14 5.71 9.41
C GLY A 260 12.66 6.91 10.25
N ILE A 261 12.72 6.76 11.57
CA ILE A 261 12.16 7.74 12.52
C ILE A 261 12.90 9.10 12.43
N GLU A 262 14.20 9.09 12.16
CA GLU A 262 15.00 10.31 12.03
C GLU A 262 14.52 11.20 10.88
N ARG A 263 14.22 10.60 9.71
CA ARG A 263 13.66 11.34 8.55
C ARG A 263 12.30 11.94 8.87
N LYS A 264 11.44 11.18 9.58
CA LYS A 264 10.13 11.68 10.04
C LYS A 264 10.28 12.87 10.98
N ALA A 265 11.20 12.82 11.94
CA ALA A 265 11.47 13.93 12.85
C ALA A 265 12.01 15.15 12.11
N LYS A 266 12.95 14.97 11.18
CA LYS A 266 13.52 16.04 10.36
C LYS A 266 12.47 16.73 9.49
N LEU A 267 11.59 15.96 8.85
CA LEU A 267 10.46 16.49 8.07
C LEU A 267 9.55 17.36 8.95
N LEU A 268 9.07 16.83 10.08
CA LEU A 268 8.20 17.58 10.99
C LEU A 268 8.87 18.86 11.49
N GLN A 269 10.15 18.80 11.86
CA GLN A 269 10.91 19.97 12.30
C GLN A 269 11.03 21.04 11.20
N ASN A 270 11.29 20.63 9.96
CA ASN A 270 11.38 21.54 8.83
C ASN A 270 10.03 22.21 8.54
N GLU A 271 8.93 21.46 8.60
CA GLU A 271 7.60 22.04 8.42
C GLU A 271 7.30 23.10 9.48
N GLN A 272 7.62 22.84 10.75
CA GLN A 272 7.44 23.83 11.83
C GLN A 272 8.29 25.09 11.64
N LYS A 273 9.56 24.93 11.25
CA LYS A 273 10.46 26.06 11.01
C LYS A 273 9.96 27.00 9.91
N LEU A 274 9.37 26.43 8.86
CA LEU A 274 8.86 27.20 7.72
C LEU A 274 7.53 27.90 8.02
N ILE A 275 6.74 27.42 8.99
CA ILE A 275 5.56 28.15 9.49
C ILE A 275 5.97 29.34 10.37
N SER A 276 7.05 29.19 11.14
CA SER A 276 7.53 30.23 12.06
C SER A 276 8.30 31.39 11.42
N LYS A 277 8.47 31.37 10.08
CA LYS A 277 9.15 32.41 9.30
C LYS A 277 8.14 33.18 8.46
#